data_AF-A0A434BYP8-F1
#
_entry.id   AF-A0A434BYP8-F1
#
_cell.length_a   1.000
_cell.length_b   1.000
_cell.length_c   1.000
_cell.angle_alpha   90.00
_cell.angle_beta   90.00
_cell.angle_gamma   90.00
#
_symmetry.space_group_name_H-M   'P 1'
#
loop_
_entity.id
_entity.type
_entity.pdbx_description
1 polymer ?
#
loop_
_entity_poly.entity_id
_entity_poly.type
_entity_poly.pdbx_seq_one_letter_code
_entity_poly.pdbx_strand_id
1 'polypeptide(L)'
;MTSTPAPIARVSAADEAAILALNNEHAAELSWLESEKLSFLLGEAFYTRRIGDLEAFIMTFDQDARYDSPNFLWFRERYERFVYVDRVVVAAHARGRGHARRLYQDLFGHVERAGYNLVT
;
A
#
# COMPACT_ATOMS: atom_id res chain seq x y z
N MET A 1 7.69 28.23 -10.46
CA MET A 1 8.68 27.13 -10.45
C MET A 1 7.94 25.85 -10.14
N THR A 2 7.68 25.00 -11.13
CA THR A 2 7.06 23.69 -10.91
C THR A 2 8.10 22.76 -10.30
N SER A 3 8.02 22.55 -8.98
CA SER A 3 8.81 21.53 -8.29
C SER A 3 8.53 20.17 -8.91
N THR A 4 9.57 19.43 -9.28
CA THR A 4 9.44 18.05 -9.76
C THR A 4 8.74 17.22 -8.68
N PRO A 5 7.65 16.50 -9.01
CA PRO A 5 6.95 15.70 -8.02
C PRO A 5 7.85 14.57 -7.52
N ALA A 6 7.84 14.31 -6.20
CA ALA A 6 8.63 13.24 -5.58
C ALA A 6 8.38 11.88 -6.25
N PRO A 7 9.41 11.04 -6.46
CA PRO A 7 9.29 9.82 -7.28
C PRO A 7 8.47 8.74 -6.59
N ILE A 8 7.80 7.90 -7.37
CA ILE A 8 7.20 6.64 -6.91
C ILE A 8 8.27 5.54 -7.02
N ALA A 9 8.52 4.79 -5.94
CA ALA A 9 9.56 3.76 -5.88
C ALA A 9 9.09 2.48 -5.19
N ARG A 10 9.75 1.36 -5.49
CA ARG A 10 9.58 0.11 -4.74
C ARG A 10 10.04 0.30 -3.30
N VAL A 11 9.33 -0.34 -2.39
CA VAL A 11 9.75 -0.48 -0.99
C VAL A 11 10.88 -1.50 -0.91
N SER A 12 11.87 -1.20 -0.08
CA SER A 12 13.00 -2.06 0.27
C SER A 12 13.02 -2.32 1.78
N ALA A 13 13.85 -3.28 2.22
CA ALA A 13 14.03 -3.57 3.65
C ALA A 13 14.47 -2.34 4.47
N ALA A 14 15.19 -1.40 3.85
CA ALA A 14 15.63 -0.16 4.51
C ALA A 14 14.47 0.81 4.79
N ASP A 15 13.33 0.66 4.11
CA ASP A 15 12.16 1.51 4.30
C ASP A 15 11.24 1.01 5.43
N GLU A 16 11.38 -0.24 5.89
CA GLU A 16 10.41 -0.90 6.79
C GLU A 16 10.20 -0.15 8.10
N ALA A 17 11.29 0.31 8.74
CA ALA A 17 11.20 1.06 10.00
C ALA A 17 10.39 2.36 9.84
N ALA A 18 10.55 3.04 8.70
CA ALA A 18 9.83 4.28 8.42
C ALA A 18 8.38 4.00 7.99
N ILE A 19 8.10 2.87 7.33
CA ILE A 19 6.73 2.44 7.01
C ILE A 19 5.98 2.10 8.28
N LEU A 20 6.62 1.39 9.21
CA LEU A 20 6.06 1.04 10.50
C LEU A 20 5.69 2.30 11.30
N ALA A 21 6.61 3.26 11.37
CA ALA A 21 6.38 4.53 12.04
C ALA A 21 5.17 5.26 11.43
N LEU A 22 5.15 5.43 10.11
CA LEU A 22 4.05 6.12 9.42
C LEU A 22 2.71 5.37 9.54
N ASN A 23 2.71 4.04 9.49
CA ASN A 23 1.50 3.25 9.74
C ASN A 23 0.98 3.51 11.16
N ASN A 24 1.86 3.49 12.16
CA ASN A 24 1.47 3.57 13.56
C ASN A 24 1.06 5.00 13.98
N GLU A 25 1.55 6.04 13.30
CA GLU A 25 0.98 7.39 13.37
C GLU A 25 -0.50 7.42 12.94
N HIS A 26 -0.89 6.48 12.06
CA HIS A 26 -2.24 6.29 11.53
C HIS A 26 -2.93 5.02 12.07
N ALA A 27 -2.48 4.49 13.23
CA ALA A 27 -2.98 3.22 13.76
C ALA A 27 -4.49 3.20 14.03
N ALA A 28 -5.08 4.36 14.32
CA ALA A 28 -6.54 4.49 14.49
C ALA A 28 -7.32 4.14 13.22
N GLU A 29 -6.72 4.33 12.04
CA GLU A 29 -7.32 4.08 10.74
C GLU A 29 -6.89 2.72 10.17
N LEU A 30 -5.65 2.28 10.43
CA LEU A 30 -5.02 1.15 9.74
C LEU A 30 -4.74 -0.06 10.63
N SER A 31 -5.06 0.03 11.92
CA SER A 31 -4.57 -0.88 12.97
C SER A 31 -3.07 -0.72 13.24
N TRP A 32 -2.72 -0.90 14.52
CA TRP A 32 -1.35 -0.95 14.98
C TRP A 32 -0.59 -2.13 14.36
N LEU A 33 0.67 -1.92 13.99
CA LEU A 33 1.56 -2.97 13.51
C LEU A 33 2.82 -3.06 14.38
N GLU A 34 3.31 -4.29 14.52
CA GLU A 34 4.66 -4.59 14.97
C GLU A 34 5.55 -4.91 13.77
N SER A 35 6.87 -4.77 13.95
CA SER A 35 7.86 -4.94 12.89
C SER A 35 7.73 -6.28 12.18
N GLU A 36 7.58 -7.37 12.93
CA GLU A 36 7.49 -8.73 12.42
C GLU A 36 6.25 -8.92 11.54
N LYS A 37 5.10 -8.35 11.96
CA LYS A 37 3.88 -8.39 11.16
C LYS A 37 4.03 -7.53 9.91
N LEU A 38 4.67 -6.37 9.98
CA LEU A 38 4.93 -5.55 8.79
C LEU A 38 5.81 -6.30 7.77
N SER A 39 6.93 -6.89 8.21
CA SER A 39 7.82 -7.65 7.32
C SER A 39 7.09 -8.83 6.67
N PHE A 40 6.23 -9.52 7.44
CA PHE A 40 5.36 -10.57 6.89
C PHE A 40 4.41 -10.02 5.82
N LEU A 41 3.70 -8.93 6.09
CA LEU A 41 2.79 -8.31 5.14
C LEU A 41 3.50 -7.83 3.87
N LEU A 42 4.71 -7.28 3.99
CA LEU A 42 5.52 -6.90 2.83
C LEU A 42 5.93 -8.10 1.98
N GLY A 43 6.16 -9.26 2.58
CA GLY A 43 6.42 -10.51 1.87
C GLY A 43 5.21 -11.07 1.12
N GLU A 44 4.01 -10.83 1.63
CA GLU A 44 2.74 -11.27 1.01
C GLU A 44 2.18 -10.24 0.01
N ALA A 45 2.74 -9.03 -0.04
CA ALA A 45 2.17 -7.95 -0.83
C ALA A 45 2.31 -8.18 -2.34
N PHE A 46 1.20 -8.07 -3.05
CA PHE A 46 1.15 -8.07 -4.52
C PHE A 46 1.81 -6.81 -5.08
N TYR A 47 1.52 -5.66 -4.46
CA TYR A 47 2.07 -4.38 -4.88
C TYR A 47 2.25 -3.45 -3.68
N THR A 48 3.48 -2.98 -3.50
CA THR A 48 3.82 -1.97 -2.49
C THR A 48 4.70 -0.90 -3.12
N ARG A 49 4.33 0.37 -2.95
CA ARG A 49 5.12 1.52 -3.42
C ARG A 49 5.13 2.63 -2.40
N ARG A 50 6.20 3.40 -2.42
CA ARG A 50 6.35 4.65 -1.67
C ARG A 50 6.48 5.86 -2.59
N ILE A 51 6.23 7.04 -2.06
CA ILE A 51 6.60 8.32 -2.68
C ILE A 51 7.67 9.03 -1.86
N GLY A 52 8.70 9.52 -2.53
CA GLY A 52 9.76 10.33 -1.91
C GLY A 52 10.43 9.59 -0.74
N ASP A 53 10.87 10.34 0.26
CA ASP A 53 11.38 9.79 1.52
C ASP A 53 10.23 9.39 2.45
N LEU A 54 9.34 8.56 1.92
CA LEU A 54 8.17 8.04 2.61
C LEU A 54 7.11 9.09 2.98
N GLU A 55 6.93 10.05 2.07
CA GLU A 55 5.83 11.01 2.12
C GLU A 55 4.45 10.33 2.00
N ALA A 56 4.41 9.17 1.34
CA ALA A 56 3.25 8.31 1.24
C ALA A 56 3.64 6.88 0.90
N PHE A 57 2.80 5.90 1.22
CA PHE A 57 2.90 4.53 0.72
C PHE A 57 1.54 3.90 0.45
N ILE A 58 1.55 2.85 -0.38
CA ILE A 58 0.43 1.96 -0.65
C ILE A 58 0.90 0.52 -0.52
N MET A 59 0.04 -0.35 0.02
CA MET A 59 0.24 -1.79 0.13
C MET A 59 -1.04 -2.51 -0.28
N THR A 60 -0.93 -3.48 -1.18
CA THR A 60 -2.05 -4.25 -1.68
C THR A 60 -1.75 -5.75 -1.68
N PHE A 61 -2.79 -6.55 -1.57
CA PHE A 61 -2.74 -8.01 -1.65
C PHE A 61 -3.55 -8.51 -2.84
N ASP A 62 -3.20 -9.68 -3.38
CA ASP A 62 -4.07 -10.40 -4.32
C ASP A 62 -4.73 -11.59 -3.63
N GLN A 63 -5.51 -12.38 -4.38
CA GLN A 63 -6.26 -13.52 -3.84
C GLN A 63 -5.38 -14.59 -3.16
N ASP A 64 -4.09 -14.65 -3.49
CA ASP A 64 -3.17 -15.71 -3.05
C ASP A 64 -2.44 -15.36 -1.74
N ALA A 65 -2.57 -14.11 -1.28
CA ALA A 65 -1.94 -13.63 -0.06
C ALA A 65 -2.45 -14.37 1.20
N ARG A 66 -1.53 -14.68 2.10
CA ARG A 66 -1.79 -15.24 3.44
C ARG A 66 -2.14 -14.15 4.45
N TYR A 67 -3.05 -13.26 4.06
CA TYR A 67 -3.54 -12.19 4.91
C TYR A 67 -4.84 -12.58 5.61
N ASP A 68 -4.97 -12.21 6.89
CA ASP A 68 -6.00 -12.69 7.81
C ASP A 68 -6.99 -11.60 8.25
N SER A 69 -6.96 -10.43 7.60
CA SER A 69 -7.96 -9.38 7.86
C SER A 69 -9.36 -9.85 7.47
N PRO A 70 -10.39 -9.69 8.34
CA PRO A 70 -11.77 -10.06 8.02
C PRO A 70 -12.28 -9.47 6.71
N ASN A 71 -11.87 -8.23 6.39
CA ASN A 71 -12.26 -7.57 5.14
C ASN A 71 -11.64 -8.28 3.93
N PHE A 72 -10.34 -8.58 3.98
CA PHE A 72 -9.67 -9.31 2.92
C PHE A 72 -10.28 -10.71 2.72
N LEU A 73 -10.55 -11.43 3.82
CA LEU A 73 -11.18 -12.74 3.78
C LEU A 73 -12.58 -12.68 3.14
N TRP A 74 -13.37 -11.65 3.45
CA TRP A 74 -14.68 -11.45 2.85
C TRP A 74 -14.61 -11.31 1.32
N PHE A 75 -13.61 -10.59 0.80
CA PHE A 75 -13.38 -10.47 -0.66
C PHE A 75 -12.88 -11.79 -1.25
N ARG A 76 -11.94 -12.46 -0.58
CA ARG A 76 -11.37 -13.75 -1.02
C ARG A 76 -12.41 -14.86 -1.15
N GLU A 77 -13.44 -14.83 -0.31
CA GLU A 77 -14.57 -15.77 -0.40
C GLU A 77 -15.50 -15.50 -1.60
N ARG A 78 -15.48 -14.29 -2.18
CA ARG A 78 -16.47 -13.82 -3.16
C ARG A 78 -15.93 -13.61 -4.56
N TYR A 79 -14.63 -13.37 -4.67
CA TYR A 79 -13.98 -13.06 -5.94
C TYR A 79 -12.80 -13.99 -6.15
N GLU A 80 -12.80 -14.69 -7.28
CA GLU A 80 -11.71 -15.61 -7.63
C GLU A 80 -10.38 -14.89 -7.89
N ARG A 81 -10.44 -13.63 -8.35
CA ARG A 81 -9.25 -12.86 -8.73
C ARG A 81 -9.48 -11.36 -8.55
N PHE A 82 -8.73 -10.76 -7.64
CA PHE A 82 -8.90 -9.36 -7.23
C PHE A 82 -7.59 -8.81 -6.67
N VAL A 83 -7.49 -7.48 -6.59
CA VAL A 83 -6.46 -6.78 -5.81
C VAL A 83 -7.13 -6.00 -4.70
N TYR A 84 -6.74 -6.27 -3.46
CA TYR A 84 -7.24 -5.63 -2.25
C TYR A 84 -6.29 -4.54 -1.79
N VAL A 85 -6.78 -3.30 -1.71
CA VAL A 85 -6.02 -2.19 -1.16
C VAL A 85 -6.13 -2.20 0.36
N ASP A 86 -5.06 -2.64 1.03
CA ASP A 86 -5.04 -2.74 2.49
C ASP A 86 -4.71 -1.39 3.14
N ARG A 87 -3.65 -0.73 2.67
CA ARG A 87 -3.15 0.51 3.27
C ARG A 87 -2.79 1.50 2.19
N VAL A 88 -3.24 2.73 2.37
CA VAL A 88 -2.74 3.92 1.67
C VAL A 88 -2.57 5.02 2.69
N VAL A 89 -1.35 5.49 2.88
CA VAL A 89 -1.03 6.47 3.91
C VAL A 89 -0.31 7.64 3.28
N VAL A 90 -0.65 8.86 3.71
CA VAL A 90 0.04 10.09 3.33
C VAL A 90 0.42 10.81 4.62
N ALA A 91 1.73 11.00 4.81
CA ALA A 91 2.27 11.69 5.96
C ALA A 91 1.65 13.09 6.10
N ALA A 92 1.41 13.54 7.33
CA ALA A 92 0.69 14.79 7.59
C ALA A 92 1.30 16.00 6.86
N HIS A 93 2.64 16.09 6.82
CA HIS A 93 3.39 17.16 6.16
C HIS A 93 3.33 17.11 4.62
N ALA A 94 2.88 15.99 4.04
CA ALA A 94 2.81 15.76 2.61
C ALA A 94 1.37 15.77 2.06
N ARG A 95 0.37 16.02 2.90
CA ARG A 95 -1.04 16.14 2.48
C ARG A 95 -1.24 17.29 1.47
N GLY A 96 -2.27 17.18 0.64
CA GLY A 96 -2.59 18.19 -0.39
C GLY A 96 -1.72 18.17 -1.65
N ARG A 97 -0.73 17.28 -1.73
CA ARG A 97 0.21 17.16 -2.87
C ARG A 97 -0.19 16.12 -3.93
N GLY A 98 -1.37 15.51 -3.78
CA GLY A 98 -1.89 14.50 -4.71
C GLY A 98 -1.22 13.12 -4.63
N HIS A 99 -0.47 12.82 -3.56
CA HIS A 99 0.26 11.55 -3.41
C HIS A 99 -0.62 10.31 -3.51
N ALA A 100 -1.74 10.26 -2.77
CA ALA A 100 -2.67 9.13 -2.82
C ALA A 100 -3.16 8.87 -4.25
N ARG A 101 -3.60 9.93 -4.97
CA ARG A 101 -4.02 9.82 -6.38
C ARG A 101 -2.93 9.23 -7.26
N ARG A 102 -1.68 9.66 -7.08
CA ARG A 102 -0.53 9.17 -7.86
C ARG A 102 -0.24 7.69 -7.57
N LEU A 103 -0.35 7.26 -6.32
CA LEU A 103 -0.23 5.85 -5.93
C LEU A 103 -1.33 4.99 -6.54
N TYR A 104 -2.59 5.43 -6.50
CA TYR A 104 -3.69 4.72 -7.16
C TYR A 104 -3.51 4.63 -8.68
N GLN A 105 -3.06 5.70 -9.32
CA GLN A 105 -2.79 5.69 -10.77
C GLN A 105 -1.68 4.69 -11.14
N ASP A 106 -0.59 4.64 -10.36
CA ASP A 106 0.48 3.66 -10.59
C ASP A 106 0.02 2.22 -10.32
N LEU A 107 -0.77 2.01 -9.27
CA LEU A 107 -1.42 0.73 -8.98
C LEU A 107 -2.30 0.28 -10.14
N PHE A 108 -3.22 1.12 -10.63
CA PHE A 108 -4.13 0.73 -11.71
C PHE A 108 -3.37 0.35 -12.98
N GLY A 109 -2.32 1.10 -13.34
CA GLY A 109 -1.47 0.71 -14.46
C GLY A 109 -0.75 -0.63 -14.23
N HIS A 110 -0.35 -0.95 -12.99
CA HIS A 110 0.25 -2.24 -12.66
C HIS A 110 -0.77 -3.39 -12.74
N VAL A 111 -1.95 -3.20 -12.17
CA VAL A 111 -3.08 -4.14 -12.15
C VAL A 111 -3.54 -4.48 -13.57
N GLU A 112 -3.70 -3.47 -14.43
CA GLU A 112 -4.07 -3.63 -15.84
C GLU A 112 -3.03 -4.47 -16.59
N ARG A 113 -1.73 -4.17 -16.43
CA ARG A 113 -0.64 -4.97 -17.03
C ARG A 113 -0.58 -6.41 -16.51
N ALA A 114 -0.99 -6.62 -15.26
CA ALA A 114 -1.10 -7.94 -14.65
C ALA A 114 -2.43 -8.65 -15.02
N GLY A 115 -3.30 -8.02 -15.81
CA GLY A 115 -4.56 -8.57 -16.30
C GLY A 115 -5.66 -8.70 -15.25
N TYR A 116 -5.58 -7.97 -14.13
CA TYR A 116 -6.64 -7.95 -13.12
C TYR A 116 -7.74 -6.97 -13.52
N ASN A 117 -8.99 -7.36 -13.30
CA ASN A 117 -10.18 -6.57 -13.66
C ASN A 117 -10.92 -6.00 -12.45
N LEU A 118 -10.47 -6.31 -11.23
CA LEU A 118 -11.11 -5.91 -9.98
C LEU A 118 -10.06 -5.42 -8.98
N VAL A 119 -10.27 -4.20 -8.48
CA VAL A 119 -9.56 -3.62 -7.34
C VAL A 119 -10.61 -3.23 -6.30
N THR A 120 -10.38 -3.60 -5.03
CA THR A 120 -11.33 -3.45 -3.92
C THR A 120 -10.76 -2.62 -2.80
#